data_AF-A0A4Q1EU73-F1
#
_entry.id   AF-A0A4Q1EU73-F1
#
_cell.length_a   1.000
_cell.length_b   1.000
_cell.length_c   1.000
_cell.angle_alpha   90.00
_cell.angle_beta   90.00
_cell.angle_gamma   90.00
#
_symmetry.space_group_name_H-M   'P 1'
#
loop_
_entity.id
_entity.type
_entity.pdbx_description
1 polymer ?
#
loop_
_entity_poly.entity_id
_entity_poly.type
_entity_poly.pdbx_seq_one_letter_code
_entity_poly.pdbx_strand_id
1 'polypeptide(L)'
;MQLIKNATEEKLRGGFYTPNLIAAFMLRWALNGHDDLDILEPSCGDGVFLEEIRNGGYQYNSVKAIEFDEIEVEKARDIALNNAEVIHDDFHNFCINTDQRFDVVIGNPPYIRYQYFNKQQQEYAAEIFGRANLRYSKLTNAWVSFVVGSSLILKENGKIGFVLPAEILQVSYAQTLREFLAHYYNKINIISFEKLVFPDIQQEVVLLLCEKNDTDTHLIEHLELRDADALQNLDINLLERPHKRIDFRSNKWTFYFLDQEEIDFLEDLQEEAIIPKLGEFAKVEVGITTGANPFFTVPLSTVEQYNLEQYARPLVGRSVQVPSAIFTEQDWQLNRQMEARTHLLAFPKMQDLNGSVGAREYIAKGEEQEINKGYKCRIREEWQIVPSLRVSDALFIRRNNIYPKLIINEAGAYTTDTMHRVTVLANAEITALTASYYNSLSLAFAEICGRSHGGGVLELMPNEVEEILLPYHANNAELLPEIDRLIRARTDIREILEITNQRILRDNFGFTEAQIKLADSIWQKLSSRRLNRGK
;
A
#
# COMPACT_ATOMS: atom_id res chain seq x y z
N MET A 1 7.63 7.21 -13.76
CA MET A 1 6.65 6.70 -14.75
C MET A 1 7.45 6.19 -15.93
N GLN A 2 7.67 4.87 -16.03
CA GLN A 2 8.33 4.30 -17.21
C GLN A 2 7.32 4.36 -18.37
N LEU A 3 7.73 4.98 -19.47
CA LEU A 3 6.98 5.00 -20.72
C LEU A 3 6.80 3.56 -21.22
N ILE A 4 5.68 3.29 -21.89
CA ILE A 4 5.28 1.99 -22.48
C ILE A 4 6.43 1.30 -23.22
N LYS A 5 7.37 2.06 -23.80
CA LYS A 5 8.56 1.55 -24.49
C LYS A 5 9.55 0.73 -23.64
N ASN A 6 9.47 0.79 -22.30
CA ASN A 6 10.42 0.11 -21.40
C ASN A 6 9.78 -1.04 -20.59
N ALA A 7 8.53 -1.43 -20.88
CA ALA A 7 7.88 -2.58 -20.26
C ALA A 7 8.16 -3.84 -21.09
N THR A 8 8.58 -4.93 -20.45
CA THR A 8 8.74 -6.24 -21.10
C THR A 8 7.40 -6.80 -21.56
N GLU A 9 7.37 -7.67 -22.58
CA GLU A 9 6.13 -8.32 -23.06
C GLU A 9 5.39 -9.04 -21.93
N GLU A 10 6.10 -9.74 -21.03
CA GLU A 10 5.54 -10.35 -19.82
C GLU A 10 4.88 -9.33 -18.88
N LYS A 11 5.45 -8.13 -18.74
CA LYS A 11 4.90 -7.06 -17.88
C LYS A 11 3.72 -6.33 -18.52
N LEU A 12 3.64 -6.32 -19.85
CA LEU A 12 2.48 -5.82 -20.60
C LEU A 12 1.34 -6.85 -20.61
N ARG A 13 1.69 -8.14 -20.63
CA ARG A 13 0.78 -9.28 -20.50
C ARG A 13 0.21 -9.44 -19.09
N GLY A 14 1.00 -9.10 -18.06
CA GLY A 14 0.57 -9.12 -16.66
C GLY A 14 0.19 -10.51 -16.12
N GLY A 15 0.50 -11.58 -16.85
CA GLY A 15 0.28 -12.97 -16.45
C GLY A 15 1.48 -13.51 -15.69
N PHE A 16 1.24 -14.07 -14.51
CA PHE A 16 2.24 -14.77 -13.69
C PHE A 16 1.75 -16.19 -13.46
N TYR A 17 2.57 -17.18 -13.80
CA TYR A 17 2.18 -18.58 -13.63
C TYR A 17 2.04 -18.92 -12.15
N THR A 18 0.87 -19.42 -11.77
CA THR A 18 0.56 -19.79 -10.40
C THR A 18 1.35 -21.05 -10.00
N PRO A 19 2.07 -21.04 -8.87
CA PRO A 19 2.72 -22.25 -8.37
C PRO A 19 1.72 -23.39 -8.13
N ASN A 20 2.07 -24.63 -8.51
CA ASN A 20 1.21 -25.81 -8.34
C ASN A 20 0.70 -25.97 -6.90
N LEU A 21 1.54 -25.69 -5.89
CA LEU A 21 1.14 -25.76 -4.49
C LEU A 21 -0.04 -24.84 -4.14
N ILE A 22 -0.08 -23.65 -4.75
CA ILE A 22 -1.18 -22.70 -4.56
C ILE A 22 -2.44 -23.19 -5.28
N ALA A 23 -2.31 -23.60 -6.56
CA ALA A 23 -3.43 -24.11 -7.34
C ALA A 23 -4.08 -25.35 -6.70
N ALA A 24 -3.25 -26.32 -6.29
CA ALA A 24 -3.69 -27.54 -5.61
C ALA A 24 -4.43 -27.23 -4.29
N PHE A 25 -3.90 -26.29 -3.48
CA PHE A 25 -4.54 -25.88 -2.25
C PHE A 25 -5.90 -25.20 -2.49
N MET A 26 -5.96 -24.27 -3.45
CA MET A 26 -7.19 -23.55 -3.77
C MET A 26 -8.29 -24.50 -4.27
N LEU A 27 -7.93 -25.49 -5.08
CA LEU A 27 -8.85 -26.55 -5.52
C LEU A 27 -9.32 -27.42 -4.36
N ARG A 28 -8.40 -27.83 -3.48
CA ARG A 28 -8.74 -28.61 -2.28
C ARG A 28 -9.72 -27.88 -1.38
N TRP A 29 -9.57 -26.56 -1.24
CA TRP A 29 -10.54 -25.72 -0.51
C TRP A 29 -11.87 -25.59 -1.26
N ALA A 30 -11.83 -25.26 -2.55
CA ALA A 30 -13.03 -24.95 -3.33
C ALA A 30 -13.96 -26.17 -3.51
N LEU A 31 -13.37 -27.34 -3.73
CA LEU A 31 -14.09 -28.60 -4.02
C LEU A 31 -14.28 -29.48 -2.77
N ASN A 32 -13.93 -28.99 -1.58
CA ASN A 32 -14.03 -29.78 -0.36
C ASN A 32 -15.48 -30.25 -0.11
N GLY A 33 -15.68 -31.57 -0.03
CA GLY A 33 -16.97 -32.17 0.29
C GLY A 33 -18.03 -32.12 -0.82
N HIS A 34 -17.64 -31.78 -2.06
CA HIS A 34 -18.55 -31.68 -3.21
C HIS A 34 -17.98 -32.40 -4.44
N ASP A 35 -18.86 -33.02 -5.24
CA ASP A 35 -18.50 -33.84 -6.40
C ASP A 35 -19.22 -33.45 -7.71
N ASP A 36 -20.14 -32.48 -7.65
CA ASP A 36 -21.01 -32.08 -8.76
C ASP A 36 -21.09 -30.54 -8.89
N LEU A 37 -19.94 -29.90 -9.11
CA LEU A 37 -19.81 -28.44 -9.20
C LEU A 37 -19.56 -27.97 -10.64
N ASP A 38 -20.18 -26.84 -11.01
CA ASP A 38 -19.82 -26.07 -12.21
C ASP A 38 -18.69 -25.09 -11.88
N ILE A 39 -17.53 -25.30 -12.50
CA ILE A 39 -16.29 -24.57 -12.22
C ILE A 39 -15.96 -23.63 -13.38
N LEU A 40 -15.62 -22.39 -13.06
CA LEU A 40 -15.07 -21.42 -14.01
C LEU A 40 -13.65 -21.01 -13.62
N GLU A 41 -12.76 -20.99 -14.60
CA GLU A 41 -11.47 -20.30 -14.53
C GLU A 41 -11.47 -19.13 -15.52
N PRO A 42 -11.50 -17.86 -15.06
CA PRO A 42 -11.73 -16.71 -15.93
C PRO A 42 -10.48 -16.24 -16.68
N SER A 43 -9.29 -16.72 -16.33
CA SER A 43 -8.01 -16.35 -16.97
C SER A 43 -7.03 -17.50 -16.84
N CYS A 44 -7.23 -18.56 -17.61
CA CYS A 44 -6.60 -19.85 -17.32
C CYS A 44 -5.11 -19.95 -17.64
N GLY A 45 -4.57 -19.05 -18.45
CA GLY A 45 -3.17 -19.13 -18.89
C GLY A 45 -2.87 -20.51 -19.47
N ASP A 46 -1.74 -21.09 -19.08
CA ASP A 46 -1.33 -22.43 -19.50
C ASP A 46 -2.17 -23.57 -18.91
N GLY A 47 -3.17 -23.26 -18.07
CA GLY A 47 -4.13 -24.22 -17.54
C GLY A 47 -3.67 -24.93 -16.26
N VAL A 48 -2.81 -24.31 -15.43
CA VAL A 48 -2.33 -24.95 -14.19
C VAL A 48 -3.46 -25.47 -13.28
N PHE A 49 -4.60 -24.76 -13.17
CA PHE A 49 -5.74 -25.27 -12.39
C PHE A 49 -6.42 -26.47 -13.07
N LEU A 50 -6.49 -26.51 -14.40
CA LEU A 50 -6.98 -27.69 -15.14
C LEU A 50 -6.06 -28.89 -14.93
N GLU A 51 -4.75 -28.68 -14.94
CA GLU A 51 -3.78 -29.72 -14.65
C GLU A 51 -3.92 -30.24 -13.22
N GLU A 52 -4.07 -29.36 -12.23
CA GLU A 52 -4.28 -29.77 -10.84
C GLU A 52 -5.64 -30.44 -10.60
N ILE A 53 -6.69 -30.08 -11.35
CA ILE A 53 -7.96 -30.81 -11.36
C ILE A 53 -7.72 -32.26 -11.81
N ARG A 54 -6.98 -32.45 -12.91
CA ARG A 54 -6.63 -33.77 -13.45
C ARG A 54 -5.82 -34.58 -12.45
N ASN A 55 -4.77 -33.97 -11.88
CA ASN A 55 -3.83 -34.63 -10.98
C ASN A 55 -4.49 -34.99 -9.63
N GLY A 56 -5.39 -34.14 -9.13
CA GLY A 56 -6.13 -34.36 -7.90
C GLY A 56 -7.27 -35.38 -8.01
N GLY A 57 -7.68 -35.75 -9.21
CA GLY A 57 -8.75 -36.73 -9.44
C GLY A 57 -10.14 -36.27 -8.97
N TYR A 58 -10.36 -34.95 -8.93
CA TYR A 58 -11.62 -34.37 -8.48
C TYR A 58 -12.79 -34.75 -9.41
N GLN A 59 -13.96 -34.94 -8.82
CA GLN A 59 -15.22 -35.05 -9.56
C GLN A 59 -15.88 -33.67 -9.65
N TYR A 60 -16.49 -33.38 -10.79
CA TYR A 60 -17.15 -32.11 -11.08
C TYR A 60 -18.20 -32.31 -12.18
N ASN A 61 -19.16 -31.38 -12.29
CA ASN A 61 -20.15 -31.41 -13.36
C ASN A 61 -19.56 -30.90 -14.68
N SER A 62 -19.00 -29.68 -14.64
CA SER A 62 -18.40 -29.04 -15.80
C SER A 62 -17.27 -28.08 -15.42
N VAL A 63 -16.29 -27.93 -16.31
CA VAL A 63 -15.22 -26.92 -16.19
C VAL A 63 -15.28 -26.01 -17.41
N LYS A 64 -15.26 -24.70 -17.19
CA LYS A 64 -15.09 -23.70 -18.24
C LYS A 64 -13.86 -22.87 -17.96
N ALA A 65 -12.99 -22.72 -18.95
CA ALA A 65 -11.76 -21.95 -18.84
C ALA A 65 -11.72 -20.89 -19.93
N ILE A 66 -11.48 -19.62 -19.56
CA ILE A 66 -11.40 -18.50 -20.48
C ILE A 66 -9.94 -18.02 -20.53
N GLU A 67 -9.42 -17.81 -21.73
CA GLU A 67 -8.09 -17.24 -21.94
C GLU A 67 -8.08 -16.34 -23.18
N PHE A 68 -7.38 -15.21 -23.06
CA PHE A 68 -7.33 -14.18 -24.10
C PHE A 68 -6.19 -14.43 -25.09
N ASP A 69 -5.10 -15.08 -24.66
CA ASP A 69 -3.95 -15.38 -25.49
C ASP A 69 -4.07 -16.74 -26.19
N GLU A 70 -4.08 -16.72 -27.52
CA GLU A 70 -4.24 -17.91 -28.35
C GLU A 70 -3.18 -19.00 -28.07
N ILE A 71 -1.94 -18.65 -27.74
CA ILE A 71 -0.89 -19.64 -27.48
C ILE A 71 -1.16 -20.40 -26.19
N GLU A 72 -1.64 -19.73 -25.15
CA GLU A 72 -1.97 -20.38 -23.88
C GLU A 72 -3.27 -21.17 -23.96
N VAL A 73 -4.26 -20.70 -24.73
CA VAL A 73 -5.47 -21.47 -25.03
C VAL A 73 -5.10 -22.85 -25.57
N GLU A 74 -4.17 -22.94 -26.52
CA GLU A 74 -3.75 -24.23 -27.07
C GLU A 74 -3.06 -25.12 -26.02
N LYS A 75 -2.20 -24.56 -25.16
CA LYS A 75 -1.60 -25.32 -24.04
C LYS A 75 -2.65 -25.84 -23.06
N ALA A 76 -3.63 -25.01 -22.68
CA ALA A 76 -4.69 -25.40 -21.77
C ALA A 76 -5.60 -26.48 -22.38
N ARG A 77 -5.85 -26.43 -23.70
CA ARG A 77 -6.59 -27.47 -24.44
C ARG A 77 -5.87 -28.82 -24.43
N ASP A 78 -4.55 -28.82 -24.50
CA ASP A 78 -3.73 -30.05 -24.49
C ASP A 78 -3.80 -30.83 -23.16
N ILE A 79 -4.27 -30.22 -22.07
CA ILE A 79 -4.47 -30.89 -20.77
C ILE A 79 -5.56 -31.97 -20.85
N ALA A 80 -6.56 -31.78 -21.73
CA ALA A 80 -7.63 -32.73 -22.05
C ALA A 80 -8.40 -33.27 -20.83
N LEU A 81 -9.21 -32.41 -20.21
CA LEU A 81 -10.16 -32.78 -19.16
C LEU A 81 -11.52 -33.24 -19.72
N ASN A 82 -12.19 -34.16 -19.01
CA ASN A 82 -13.57 -34.55 -19.35
C ASN A 82 -14.55 -33.43 -18.97
N ASN A 83 -15.61 -33.23 -19.74
CA ASN A 83 -16.62 -32.18 -19.47
C ASN A 83 -16.02 -30.77 -19.24
N ALA A 84 -14.91 -30.48 -19.93
CA ALA A 84 -14.21 -29.20 -19.85
C ALA A 84 -14.23 -28.47 -21.21
N GLU A 85 -14.38 -27.15 -21.19
CA GLU A 85 -14.36 -26.28 -22.36
C GLU A 85 -13.35 -25.14 -22.16
N VAL A 86 -12.37 -25.01 -23.05
CA VAL A 86 -11.42 -23.89 -23.10
C VAL A 86 -11.79 -22.93 -24.23
N ILE A 87 -12.14 -21.69 -23.86
CA ILE A 87 -12.67 -20.65 -24.74
C ILE A 87 -11.61 -19.55 -24.92
N HIS A 88 -11.29 -19.27 -26.18
CA HIS A 88 -10.47 -18.11 -26.57
C HIS A 88 -11.35 -16.85 -26.61
N ASP A 89 -11.39 -16.08 -25.53
CA ASP A 89 -12.16 -14.83 -25.42
C ASP A 89 -11.60 -13.91 -24.33
N ASP A 90 -11.99 -12.64 -24.35
CA ASP A 90 -11.80 -11.75 -23.21
C ASP A 90 -12.83 -12.09 -22.12
N PHE A 91 -12.38 -12.36 -20.89
CA PHE A 91 -13.28 -12.65 -19.77
C PHE A 91 -14.36 -11.57 -19.57
N HIS A 92 -14.03 -10.30 -19.74
CA HIS A 92 -15.02 -9.23 -19.56
C HIS A 92 -16.12 -9.35 -20.62
N ASN A 93 -15.77 -9.73 -21.86
CA ASN A 93 -16.72 -9.98 -22.93
C ASN A 93 -17.61 -11.19 -22.61
N PHE A 94 -17.01 -12.30 -22.18
CA PHE A 94 -17.75 -13.48 -21.73
C PHE A 94 -18.71 -13.14 -20.58
N CYS A 95 -18.21 -12.44 -19.55
CA CYS A 95 -18.94 -12.11 -18.33
C CYS A 95 -20.17 -11.24 -18.59
N ILE A 96 -20.09 -10.27 -19.51
CA ILE A 96 -21.24 -9.41 -19.82
C ILE A 96 -22.29 -10.12 -20.69
N ASN A 97 -21.91 -11.11 -21.48
CA ASN A 97 -22.82 -11.76 -22.44
C ASN A 97 -23.36 -13.12 -21.98
N THR A 98 -22.84 -13.68 -20.89
CA THR A 98 -23.26 -15.01 -20.40
C THR A 98 -24.45 -14.95 -19.44
N ASP A 99 -25.38 -15.88 -19.62
CA ASP A 99 -26.44 -16.18 -18.64
C ASP A 99 -26.04 -17.34 -17.71
N GLN A 100 -24.89 -17.98 -17.95
CA GLN A 100 -24.41 -19.08 -17.11
C GLN A 100 -24.08 -18.61 -15.70
N ARG A 101 -24.20 -19.52 -14.73
CA ARG A 101 -23.81 -19.31 -13.34
C ARG A 101 -22.98 -20.49 -12.85
N PHE A 102 -22.02 -20.23 -11.99
CA PHE A 102 -21.03 -21.22 -11.54
C PHE A 102 -21.09 -21.40 -10.03
N ASP A 103 -20.81 -22.62 -9.57
CA ASP A 103 -20.68 -22.90 -8.13
C ASP A 103 -19.32 -22.41 -7.62
N VAL A 104 -18.28 -22.51 -8.47
CA VAL A 104 -16.90 -22.15 -8.11
C VAL A 104 -16.29 -21.32 -9.23
N VAL A 105 -15.71 -20.18 -8.88
CA VAL A 105 -14.80 -19.44 -9.78
C VAL A 105 -13.41 -19.36 -9.16
N ILE A 106 -12.40 -19.90 -9.83
CA ILE A 106 -11.02 -19.92 -9.32
C ILE A 106 -10.03 -19.40 -10.34
N GLY A 107 -8.93 -18.80 -9.90
CA GLY A 107 -7.84 -18.47 -10.83
C GLY A 107 -6.81 -17.49 -10.29
N ASN A 108 -5.98 -17.00 -11.20
CA ASN A 108 -5.03 -15.92 -10.97
C ASN A 108 -5.25 -14.82 -12.01
N PRO A 109 -6.05 -13.79 -11.70
CA PRO A 109 -6.39 -12.73 -12.65
C PRO A 109 -5.15 -11.92 -13.06
N PRO A 110 -5.14 -11.29 -14.25
CA PRO A 110 -3.98 -10.54 -14.74
C PRO A 110 -3.72 -9.27 -13.94
N TYR A 111 -2.45 -8.91 -13.70
CA TYR A 111 -2.04 -7.73 -12.90
C TYR A 111 -1.76 -6.51 -13.78
N ILE A 112 -2.71 -6.18 -14.65
CA ILE A 112 -2.59 -5.13 -15.66
C ILE A 112 -3.28 -3.83 -15.20
N ARG A 113 -2.56 -2.71 -15.20
CA ARG A 113 -3.15 -1.40 -14.91
C ARG A 113 -4.13 -0.96 -16.00
N TYR A 114 -5.23 -0.30 -15.61
CA TYR A 114 -6.24 0.28 -16.51
C TYR A 114 -5.68 0.94 -17.78
N GLN A 115 -4.57 1.70 -17.67
CA GLN A 115 -3.97 2.43 -18.79
C GLN A 115 -3.47 1.56 -19.94
N TYR A 116 -3.35 0.25 -19.72
CA TYR A 116 -2.95 -0.72 -20.74
C TYR A 116 -4.15 -1.44 -21.38
N PHE A 117 -5.36 -1.30 -20.83
CA PHE A 117 -6.56 -1.79 -21.49
C PHE A 117 -6.85 -0.99 -22.75
N ASN A 118 -7.26 -1.69 -23.82
CA ASN A 118 -7.81 -1.04 -24.99
C ASN A 118 -9.20 -0.43 -24.66
N LYS A 119 -9.75 0.39 -25.56
CA LYS A 119 -11.01 1.11 -25.32
C LYS A 119 -12.18 0.16 -25.05
N GLN A 120 -12.26 -0.95 -25.78
CA GLN A 120 -13.35 -1.93 -25.65
C GLN A 120 -13.28 -2.66 -24.30
N GLN A 121 -12.09 -3.07 -23.86
CA GLN A 121 -11.87 -3.65 -22.53
C GLN A 121 -12.27 -2.70 -21.40
N GLN A 122 -12.00 -1.40 -21.56
CA GLN A 122 -12.43 -0.39 -20.61
C GLN A 122 -13.96 -0.27 -20.55
N GLU A 123 -14.65 -0.37 -21.69
CA GLU A 123 -16.12 -0.35 -21.78
C GLU A 123 -16.74 -1.59 -21.10
N TYR A 124 -16.22 -2.79 -21.38
CA TYR A 124 -16.70 -4.02 -20.74
C TYR A 124 -16.49 -4.04 -19.23
N ALA A 125 -15.31 -3.62 -18.76
CA ALA A 125 -15.05 -3.50 -17.33
C ALA A 125 -15.97 -2.45 -16.66
N ALA A 126 -16.24 -1.33 -17.34
CA ALA A 126 -17.18 -0.32 -16.83
C ALA A 126 -18.61 -0.87 -16.73
N GLU A 127 -19.03 -1.71 -17.69
CA GLU A 127 -20.34 -2.37 -17.65
C GLU A 127 -20.46 -3.35 -16.48
N ILE A 128 -19.44 -4.18 -16.24
CA ILE A 128 -19.39 -5.09 -15.07
C ILE A 128 -19.55 -4.31 -13.76
N PHE A 129 -18.82 -3.21 -13.61
CA PHE A 129 -18.96 -2.33 -12.45
C PHE A 129 -20.36 -1.72 -12.35
N GLY A 130 -20.95 -1.31 -13.47
CA GLY A 130 -22.32 -0.83 -13.54
C GLY A 130 -23.33 -1.86 -13.02
N ARG A 131 -23.20 -3.13 -13.41
CA ARG A 131 -24.05 -4.24 -12.93
C ARG A 131 -23.92 -4.48 -11.42
N ALA A 132 -22.74 -4.21 -10.86
CA ALA A 132 -22.49 -4.28 -9.42
C ALA A 132 -22.85 -2.99 -8.64
N ASN A 133 -23.40 -1.96 -9.31
CA ASN A 133 -23.62 -0.62 -8.74
C ASN A 133 -22.34 0.04 -8.17
N LEU A 134 -21.18 -0.26 -8.74
CA LEU A 134 -19.89 0.28 -8.33
C LEU A 134 -19.41 1.35 -9.32
N ARG A 135 -18.63 2.33 -8.82
CA ARG A 135 -17.98 3.33 -9.68
C ARG A 135 -16.66 2.79 -10.20
N TYR A 136 -16.51 2.76 -11.52
CA TYR A 136 -15.25 2.36 -12.14
C TYR A 136 -14.24 3.51 -12.18
N SER A 137 -13.05 3.29 -11.60
CA SER A 137 -11.96 4.27 -11.56
C SER A 137 -10.89 3.97 -12.61
N LYS A 138 -10.29 5.01 -13.21
CA LYS A 138 -9.14 4.86 -14.12
C LYS A 138 -7.84 4.44 -13.42
N LEU A 139 -7.86 4.35 -12.08
CA LEU A 139 -6.75 3.84 -11.27
C LEU A 139 -6.86 2.33 -10.99
N THR A 140 -7.95 1.70 -11.42
CA THR A 140 -8.26 0.29 -11.15
C THR A 140 -7.30 -0.64 -11.90
N ASN A 141 -6.95 -1.76 -11.27
CA ASN A 141 -6.19 -2.83 -11.92
C ASN A 141 -7.18 -3.90 -12.43
N ALA A 142 -6.83 -4.59 -13.52
CA ALA A 142 -7.66 -5.60 -14.17
C ALA A 142 -8.21 -6.65 -13.19
N TRP A 143 -7.39 -7.15 -12.27
CA TRP A 143 -7.83 -8.14 -11.29
C TRP A 143 -9.08 -7.71 -10.49
N VAL A 144 -9.32 -6.41 -10.31
CA VAL A 144 -10.51 -5.91 -9.60
C VAL A 144 -11.80 -6.20 -10.40
N SER A 145 -11.81 -5.93 -11.72
CA SER A 145 -12.98 -6.21 -12.56
C SER A 145 -13.19 -7.71 -12.74
N PHE A 146 -12.13 -8.51 -12.74
CA PHE A 146 -12.23 -9.97 -12.70
C PHE A 146 -12.96 -10.46 -11.45
N VAL A 147 -12.58 -9.98 -10.27
CA VAL A 147 -13.23 -10.36 -9.00
C VAL A 147 -14.70 -9.94 -8.98
N VAL A 148 -15.02 -8.70 -9.38
CA VAL A 148 -16.41 -8.21 -9.43
C VAL A 148 -17.24 -9.02 -10.42
N GLY A 149 -16.75 -9.18 -11.65
CA GLY A 149 -17.46 -9.93 -12.71
C GLY A 149 -17.69 -11.38 -12.31
N SER A 150 -16.66 -12.04 -11.78
CA SER A 150 -16.75 -13.42 -11.28
C SER A 150 -17.77 -13.56 -10.16
N SER A 151 -17.84 -12.58 -9.26
CA SER A 151 -18.85 -12.56 -8.19
C SER A 151 -20.27 -12.48 -8.75
N LEU A 152 -20.52 -11.65 -9.77
CA LEU A 152 -21.85 -11.47 -10.36
C LEU A 152 -22.39 -12.71 -11.11
N ILE A 153 -21.53 -13.63 -11.51
CA ILE A 153 -21.89 -14.87 -12.21
C ILE A 153 -21.85 -16.11 -11.30
N LEU A 154 -21.79 -15.93 -9.98
CA LEU A 154 -21.95 -17.02 -9.03
C LEU A 154 -23.42 -17.45 -8.86
N LYS A 155 -23.60 -18.73 -8.53
CA LYS A 155 -24.85 -19.27 -7.96
C LYS A 155 -25.03 -18.79 -6.50
N GLU A 156 -26.17 -19.09 -5.89
CA GLU A 156 -26.50 -18.53 -4.56
C GLU A 156 -25.50 -18.89 -3.46
N ASN A 157 -25.04 -20.14 -3.43
CA ASN A 157 -24.03 -20.61 -2.46
C ASN A 157 -22.64 -20.79 -3.10
N GLY A 158 -22.34 -19.96 -4.10
CA GLY A 158 -21.10 -20.03 -4.86
C GLY A 158 -19.88 -19.56 -4.07
N LYS A 159 -18.70 -19.99 -4.52
CA LYS A 159 -17.39 -19.66 -3.96
C LYS A 159 -16.49 -19.02 -5.00
N ILE A 160 -15.65 -18.06 -4.59
CA ILE A 160 -14.50 -17.62 -5.39
C ILE A 160 -13.18 -17.87 -4.68
N GLY A 161 -12.16 -18.24 -5.46
CA GLY A 161 -10.78 -18.33 -4.99
C GLY A 161 -9.84 -17.62 -5.96
N PHE A 162 -9.18 -16.55 -5.53
CA PHE A 162 -8.25 -15.81 -6.38
C PHE A 162 -6.89 -15.60 -5.76
N VAL A 163 -5.84 -15.71 -6.58
CA VAL A 163 -4.51 -15.19 -6.27
C VAL A 163 -4.47 -13.71 -6.65
N LEU A 164 -4.39 -12.81 -5.66
CA LEU A 164 -4.46 -11.37 -5.88
C LEU A 164 -3.25 -10.65 -5.32
N PRO A 165 -2.88 -9.47 -5.84
CA PRO A 165 -1.88 -8.62 -5.20
C PRO A 165 -2.33 -8.25 -3.77
N ALA A 166 -1.39 -8.28 -2.82
CA ALA A 166 -1.64 -7.84 -1.43
C ALA A 166 -2.09 -6.37 -1.32
N GLU A 167 -2.02 -5.62 -2.43
CA GLU A 167 -2.63 -4.30 -2.59
C GLU A 167 -4.10 -4.27 -2.15
N ILE A 168 -4.89 -5.34 -2.36
CA ILE A 168 -6.28 -5.45 -1.92
C ILE A 168 -6.47 -5.12 -0.43
N LEU A 169 -5.46 -5.34 0.41
CA LEU A 169 -5.56 -5.12 1.85
C LEU A 169 -5.54 -3.64 2.25
N GLN A 170 -4.83 -2.79 1.49
CA GLN A 170 -4.38 -1.49 2.01
C GLN A 170 -4.50 -0.31 1.04
N VAL A 171 -4.61 -0.55 -0.28
CA VAL A 171 -4.64 0.56 -1.26
C VAL A 171 -6.03 1.17 -1.38
N SER A 172 -6.09 2.48 -1.60
CA SER A 172 -7.36 3.23 -1.66
C SER A 172 -8.21 2.88 -2.87
N TYR A 173 -7.63 2.58 -4.03
CA TYR A 173 -8.41 2.25 -5.22
C TYR A 173 -9.19 0.93 -5.08
N ALA A 174 -8.76 0.03 -4.19
CA ALA A 174 -9.43 -1.24 -3.91
C ALA A 174 -10.45 -1.12 -2.77
N GLN A 175 -10.68 0.08 -2.21
CA GLN A 175 -11.66 0.29 -1.14
C GLN A 175 -13.07 -0.12 -1.56
N THR A 176 -13.55 0.37 -2.70
CA THR A 176 -14.89 0.01 -3.22
C THR A 176 -15.02 -1.50 -3.49
N LEU A 177 -13.93 -2.20 -3.82
CA LEU A 177 -13.95 -3.65 -3.92
C LEU A 177 -14.09 -4.31 -2.54
N ARG A 178 -13.32 -3.86 -1.54
CA ARG A 178 -13.43 -4.39 -0.17
C ARG A 178 -14.84 -4.21 0.39
N GLU A 179 -15.43 -3.03 0.19
CA GLU A 179 -16.82 -2.75 0.55
C GLU A 179 -17.79 -3.69 -0.16
N PHE A 180 -17.63 -3.90 -1.47
CA PHE A 180 -18.44 -4.85 -2.23
C PHE A 180 -18.31 -6.27 -1.66
N LEU A 181 -17.08 -6.78 -1.50
CA LEU A 181 -16.83 -8.14 -1.01
C LEU A 181 -17.41 -8.36 0.40
N ALA A 182 -17.22 -7.38 1.29
CA ALA A 182 -17.73 -7.41 2.66
C ALA A 182 -19.24 -7.61 2.75
N HIS A 183 -20.01 -7.01 1.83
CA HIS A 183 -21.46 -7.13 1.79
C HIS A 183 -21.94 -8.28 0.90
N TYR A 184 -21.12 -8.73 -0.05
CA TYR A 184 -21.50 -9.75 -1.02
C TYR A 184 -21.26 -11.18 -0.51
N TYR A 185 -20.21 -11.38 0.30
CA TYR A 185 -19.81 -12.70 0.80
C TYR A 185 -19.99 -12.81 2.30
N ASN A 186 -20.44 -13.97 2.76
CA ASN A 186 -20.66 -14.26 4.17
C ASN A 186 -19.39 -14.69 4.88
N LYS A 187 -18.48 -15.34 4.16
CA LYS A 187 -17.16 -15.73 4.66
C LYS A 187 -16.09 -15.26 3.70
N ILE A 188 -15.11 -14.54 4.22
CA ILE A 188 -13.92 -14.10 3.49
C ILE A 188 -12.71 -14.64 4.24
N ASN A 189 -11.95 -15.52 3.62
CA ASN A 189 -10.66 -15.93 4.14
C ASN A 189 -9.56 -15.30 3.29
N ILE A 190 -8.56 -14.75 3.95
CA ILE A 190 -7.37 -14.17 3.33
C ILE A 190 -6.17 -14.95 3.84
N ILE A 191 -5.40 -15.50 2.91
CA ILE A 191 -4.13 -16.16 3.25
C ILE A 191 -2.98 -15.33 2.69
N SER A 192 -2.11 -14.85 3.56
CA SER A 192 -0.87 -14.16 3.19
C SER A 192 0.35 -15.01 3.49
N PHE A 193 1.50 -14.60 2.96
CA PHE A 193 2.77 -15.30 3.14
C PHE A 193 3.85 -14.35 3.68
N GLU A 194 4.67 -14.83 4.61
CA GLU A 194 5.84 -14.09 5.12
C GLU A 194 6.92 -13.95 4.04
N LYS A 195 7.06 -14.96 3.17
CA LYS A 195 7.98 -14.97 2.05
C LYS A 195 7.25 -14.78 0.71
N LEU A 196 7.96 -14.23 -0.27
CA LEU A 196 7.50 -14.20 -1.65
C LEU A 196 7.27 -15.63 -2.16
N VAL A 197 6.06 -15.90 -2.66
CA VAL A 197 5.68 -17.21 -3.19
C VAL A 197 5.93 -17.36 -4.69
N PHE A 198 6.12 -16.24 -5.39
CA PHE A 198 6.50 -16.22 -6.80
C PHE A 198 7.99 -15.86 -6.89
N PRO A 199 8.85 -16.75 -7.43
CA PRO A 199 10.30 -16.56 -7.42
C PRO A 199 10.77 -15.39 -8.29
N ASP A 200 10.07 -15.11 -9.38
CA ASP A 200 10.51 -14.16 -10.41
C ASP A 200 9.94 -12.75 -10.23
N ILE A 201 9.11 -12.51 -9.21
CA ILE A 201 8.49 -11.21 -8.95
C ILE A 201 8.56 -10.77 -7.50
N GLN A 202 8.81 -9.48 -7.30
CA GLN A 202 8.78 -8.83 -5.98
C GLN A 202 7.37 -8.40 -5.55
N GLN A 203 6.33 -8.92 -6.20
CA GLN A 203 4.95 -8.58 -5.88
C GLN A 203 4.43 -9.51 -4.78
N GLU A 204 4.04 -8.94 -3.65
CA GLU A 204 3.32 -9.68 -2.61
C GLU A 204 1.91 -10.01 -3.09
N VAL A 205 1.48 -11.24 -2.82
CA VAL A 205 0.15 -11.76 -3.13
C VAL A 205 -0.55 -12.28 -1.88
N VAL A 206 -1.87 -12.38 -1.98
CA VAL A 206 -2.75 -13.05 -1.03
C VAL A 206 -3.63 -14.05 -1.78
N LEU A 207 -4.04 -15.11 -1.10
CA LEU A 207 -5.17 -15.93 -1.56
C LEU A 207 -6.44 -15.35 -0.97
N LEU A 208 -7.35 -14.88 -1.82
CA LEU A 208 -8.68 -14.43 -1.44
C LEU A 208 -9.65 -15.57 -1.69
N LEU A 209 -10.25 -16.09 -0.61
CA LEU A 209 -11.17 -17.23 -0.66
C LEU A 209 -12.51 -16.80 -0.06
N CYS A 210 -13.53 -16.61 -0.88
CA CYS A 210 -14.83 -16.12 -0.43
C CYS A 210 -15.94 -17.14 -0.68
N GLU A 211 -16.89 -17.23 0.25
CA GLU A 211 -18.03 -18.13 0.19
C GLU A 211 -19.32 -17.36 0.52
N LYS A 212 -20.36 -17.58 -0.29
CA LYS A 212 -21.74 -17.21 0.02
C LYS A 212 -22.41 -18.32 0.81
N ASN A 213 -23.32 -17.95 1.70
CA ASN A 213 -24.22 -18.87 2.37
C ASN A 213 -25.58 -18.20 2.63
N ASP A 214 -26.53 -18.97 3.14
CA ASP A 214 -27.90 -18.50 3.38
C ASP A 214 -28.06 -17.69 4.69
N THR A 215 -26.99 -17.05 5.19
CA THR A 215 -27.04 -16.22 6.42
C THR A 215 -26.85 -14.74 6.10
N ASP A 216 -27.23 -13.86 7.04
CA ASP A 216 -26.91 -12.43 6.98
C ASP A 216 -25.59 -12.10 7.72
N THR A 217 -24.82 -13.13 8.09
CA THR A 217 -23.58 -12.97 8.86
C THR A 217 -22.40 -12.85 7.90
N HIS A 218 -21.58 -11.83 8.11
CA HIS A 218 -20.40 -11.53 7.30
C HIS A 218 -19.16 -11.55 8.20
N LEU A 219 -18.29 -12.54 7.96
CA LEU A 219 -17.11 -12.79 8.75
C LEU A 219 -15.89 -12.84 7.85
N ILE A 220 -14.76 -12.48 8.43
CA ILE A 220 -13.47 -12.48 7.77
C ILE A 220 -12.45 -13.19 8.64
N GLU A 221 -11.51 -13.87 7.99
CA GLU A 221 -10.36 -14.46 8.62
C GLU A 221 -9.11 -14.08 7.85
N HIS A 222 -8.03 -13.88 8.58
CA HIS A 222 -6.73 -13.69 7.97
C HIS A 222 -5.72 -14.65 8.59
N LEU A 223 -5.13 -15.49 7.76
CA LEU A 223 -4.08 -16.42 8.14
C LEU A 223 -2.78 -16.03 7.44
N GLU A 224 -1.72 -15.83 8.22
CA GLU A 224 -0.38 -15.61 7.68
C GLU A 224 0.42 -16.92 7.78
N LEU A 225 0.90 -17.40 6.64
CA LEU A 225 1.74 -18.57 6.52
C LEU A 225 3.18 -18.16 6.27
N ARG A 226 4.13 -19.04 6.57
CA ARG A 226 5.55 -18.78 6.31
C ARG A 226 5.86 -18.69 4.80
N ASP A 227 5.37 -19.65 4.04
CA ASP A 227 5.60 -19.83 2.61
C ASP A 227 4.52 -20.74 1.99
N ALA A 228 4.57 -20.91 0.67
CA ALA A 228 3.62 -21.74 -0.07
C ALA A 228 3.63 -23.22 0.37
N ASP A 229 4.76 -23.73 0.85
CA ASP A 229 4.86 -25.11 1.35
C ASP A 229 3.95 -25.38 2.55
N ALA A 230 3.72 -24.37 3.40
CA ALA A 230 2.83 -24.48 4.54
C ALA A 230 1.37 -24.78 4.15
N LEU A 231 0.96 -24.46 2.91
CA LEU A 231 -0.39 -24.77 2.39
C LEU A 231 -0.67 -26.27 2.34
N GLN A 232 0.36 -27.11 2.13
CA GLN A 232 0.18 -28.55 2.00
C GLN A 232 -0.45 -29.15 3.26
N ASN A 233 -0.04 -28.66 4.44
CA ASN A 233 -0.47 -29.15 5.75
C ASN A 233 -1.53 -28.27 6.42
N LEU A 234 -2.00 -27.21 5.76
CA LEU A 234 -3.03 -26.35 6.31
C LEU A 234 -4.37 -27.09 6.37
N ASP A 235 -4.92 -27.20 7.58
CA ASP A 235 -6.25 -27.74 7.81
C ASP A 235 -7.32 -26.75 7.30
N ILE A 236 -8.00 -27.14 6.22
CA ILE A 236 -9.05 -26.33 5.60
C ILE A 236 -10.26 -26.10 6.51
N ASN A 237 -10.47 -26.93 7.55
CA ASN A 237 -11.55 -26.73 8.51
C ASN A 237 -11.40 -25.41 9.30
N LEU A 238 -10.17 -24.89 9.41
CA LEU A 238 -9.92 -23.57 9.99
C LEU A 238 -10.56 -22.45 9.17
N LEU A 239 -10.68 -22.63 7.85
CA LEU A 239 -11.25 -21.66 6.92
C LEU A 239 -12.79 -21.71 6.87
N GLU A 240 -13.38 -22.78 7.38
CA GLU A 240 -14.84 -22.95 7.39
C GLU A 240 -15.53 -22.09 8.46
N ARG A 241 -14.75 -21.65 9.47
CA ARG A 241 -15.24 -20.94 10.66
C ARG A 241 -14.44 -19.66 10.91
N PRO A 242 -14.47 -18.68 9.98
CA PRO A 242 -13.94 -17.36 10.25
C PRO A 242 -14.61 -16.80 11.52
N HIS A 243 -13.85 -16.13 12.37
CA HIS A 243 -14.37 -15.64 13.66
C HIS A 243 -14.37 -14.11 13.77
N LYS A 244 -13.69 -13.39 12.87
CA LYS A 244 -13.57 -11.94 12.97
C LYS A 244 -14.75 -11.26 12.28
N ARG A 245 -15.35 -10.29 12.96
CA ARG A 245 -16.45 -9.49 12.41
C ARG A 245 -15.91 -8.51 11.39
N ILE A 246 -16.63 -8.33 10.29
CA ILE A 246 -16.27 -7.30 9.32
C ILE A 246 -16.71 -5.94 9.85
N ASP A 247 -15.78 -5.01 10.03
CA ASP A 247 -16.12 -3.60 10.16
C ASP A 247 -16.36 -2.99 8.78
N PHE A 248 -17.62 -2.62 8.55
CA PHE A 248 -18.08 -2.00 7.32
C PHE A 248 -17.68 -0.52 7.20
N ARG A 249 -17.08 0.07 8.24
CA ARG A 249 -16.63 1.47 8.26
C ARG A 249 -15.13 1.60 8.01
N SER A 250 -14.35 0.58 8.34
CA SER A 250 -12.91 0.57 8.12
C SER A 250 -12.58 0.43 6.63
N ASN A 251 -11.72 1.34 6.17
CA ASN A 251 -11.30 1.40 4.78
C ASN A 251 -10.13 0.47 4.46
N LYS A 252 -9.56 -0.25 5.44
CA LYS A 252 -8.37 -1.11 5.26
C LYS A 252 -8.55 -2.47 5.92
N TRP A 253 -8.17 -3.53 5.23
CA TRP A 253 -8.18 -4.90 5.77
C TRP A 253 -6.91 -5.25 6.56
N THR A 254 -5.98 -4.29 6.71
CA THR A 254 -4.81 -4.43 7.60
C THR A 254 -5.20 -4.71 9.06
N PHE A 255 -6.41 -4.36 9.49
CA PHE A 255 -6.93 -4.70 10.81
C PHE A 255 -7.03 -6.21 11.02
N TYR A 256 -7.31 -7.00 9.99
CA TYR A 256 -7.58 -8.44 10.17
C TYR A 256 -6.34 -9.28 10.46
N PHE A 257 -5.15 -8.69 10.40
CA PHE A 257 -3.95 -9.31 10.99
C PHE A 257 -3.99 -9.35 12.54
N LEU A 258 -4.89 -8.58 13.14
CA LEU A 258 -5.12 -8.53 14.59
C LEU A 258 -6.21 -9.53 14.98
N ASP A 259 -6.25 -9.87 16.26
CA ASP A 259 -7.30 -10.72 16.84
C ASP A 259 -8.54 -9.89 17.18
N GLN A 260 -9.70 -10.52 17.38
CA GLN A 260 -10.96 -9.78 17.57
C GLN A 260 -10.92 -8.78 18.74
N GLU A 261 -10.28 -9.14 19.86
CA GLU A 261 -10.11 -8.23 21.01
C GLU A 261 -9.31 -6.97 20.66
N GLU A 262 -8.25 -7.13 19.85
CA GLU A 262 -7.42 -6.03 19.39
C GLU A 262 -8.19 -5.13 18.40
N ILE A 263 -9.00 -5.74 17.53
CA ILE A 263 -9.86 -5.03 16.57
C ILE A 263 -10.92 -4.22 17.33
N ASP A 264 -11.66 -4.86 18.24
CA ASP A 264 -12.71 -4.23 19.04
C ASP A 264 -12.14 -3.01 19.80
N PHE A 265 -10.97 -3.16 20.43
CA PHE A 265 -10.30 -2.06 21.12
C PHE A 265 -10.02 -0.85 20.22
N LEU A 266 -9.55 -1.06 18.99
CA LEU A 266 -9.26 0.03 18.08
C LEU A 266 -10.53 0.67 17.53
N GLU A 267 -11.55 -0.13 17.23
CA GLU A 267 -12.85 0.33 16.75
C GLU A 267 -13.56 1.17 17.80
N ASP A 268 -13.59 0.71 19.06
CA ASP A 268 -14.18 1.45 20.18
C ASP A 268 -13.55 2.84 20.33
N LEU A 269 -12.22 2.93 20.22
CA LEU A 269 -11.51 4.22 20.26
C LEU A 269 -11.88 5.15 19.10
N GLN A 270 -12.15 4.61 17.91
CA GLN A 270 -12.57 5.38 16.74
C GLN A 270 -14.04 5.80 16.84
N GLU A 271 -14.92 4.94 17.35
CA GLU A 271 -16.36 5.18 17.51
C GLU A 271 -16.67 6.24 18.56
N GLU A 272 -16.05 6.11 19.73
CA GLU A 272 -16.28 7.04 20.83
C GLU A 272 -15.63 8.41 20.58
N ALA A 273 -14.80 8.52 19.53
CA ALA A 273 -14.02 9.71 19.19
C ALA A 273 -13.23 10.26 20.39
N ILE A 274 -12.78 9.37 21.29
CA ILE A 274 -12.01 9.73 22.49
C ILE A 274 -10.66 10.34 22.09
N ILE A 275 -10.04 9.77 21.05
CA ILE A 275 -8.72 10.16 20.60
C ILE A 275 -8.85 10.92 19.27
N PRO A 276 -8.44 12.20 19.23
CA PRO A 276 -8.49 12.98 18.00
C PRO A 276 -7.49 12.48 16.96
N LYS A 277 -7.74 12.79 15.69
CA LYS A 277 -6.83 12.45 14.59
C LYS A 277 -5.75 13.52 14.42
N LEU A 278 -4.60 13.14 13.88
CA LEU A 278 -3.51 14.09 13.56
C LEU A 278 -3.99 15.22 12.66
N GLY A 279 -4.87 14.93 11.69
CA GLY A 279 -5.47 15.90 10.78
C GLY A 279 -6.25 17.03 11.44
N GLU A 280 -6.67 16.86 12.71
CA GLU A 280 -7.35 17.90 13.48
C GLU A 280 -6.39 18.99 14.02
N PHE A 281 -5.09 18.69 14.03
CA PHE A 281 -4.03 19.56 14.57
C PHE A 281 -3.00 19.97 13.52
N ALA A 282 -2.89 19.24 12.41
CA ALA A 282 -1.94 19.55 11.36
C ALA A 282 -2.43 19.11 9.98
N LYS A 283 -2.08 19.90 8.97
CA LYS A 283 -2.25 19.56 7.56
C LYS A 283 -0.99 18.94 7.00
N VAL A 284 -1.12 17.82 6.31
CA VAL A 284 -0.01 17.08 5.71
C VAL A 284 -0.08 17.21 4.19
N GLU A 285 1.06 17.51 3.56
CA GLU A 285 1.16 17.67 2.12
C GLU A 285 2.42 16.98 1.59
N VAL A 286 2.38 16.48 0.35
CA VAL A 286 3.57 15.92 -0.28
C VAL A 286 4.68 16.97 -0.35
N GLY A 287 5.92 16.55 -0.14
CA GLY A 287 7.10 17.39 -0.34
C GLY A 287 7.30 17.81 -1.81
N ILE A 288 8.36 18.58 -2.06
CA ILE A 288 8.56 19.23 -3.36
C ILE A 288 8.88 18.19 -4.44
N THR A 289 8.12 18.23 -5.54
CA THR A 289 8.37 17.41 -6.72
C THR A 289 9.25 18.16 -7.71
N THR A 290 10.57 17.98 -7.59
CA THR A 290 11.54 18.69 -8.45
C THR A 290 11.53 18.21 -9.90
N GLY A 291 11.10 16.98 -10.16
CA GLY A 291 11.14 16.35 -11.49
C GLY A 291 12.51 15.77 -11.87
N ALA A 292 13.58 16.18 -11.19
CA ALA A 292 14.94 15.67 -11.36
C ALA A 292 15.77 15.93 -10.10
N ASN A 293 15.55 15.15 -9.03
CA ASN A 293 16.17 15.38 -7.72
C ASN A 293 17.71 15.55 -7.80
N PRO A 294 18.49 14.74 -8.56
CA PRO A 294 19.94 14.94 -8.64
C PRO A 294 20.40 16.28 -9.22
N PHE A 295 19.57 16.95 -10.02
CA PHE A 295 19.87 18.28 -10.59
C PHE A 295 19.47 19.39 -9.61
N PHE A 296 18.29 19.29 -8.99
CA PHE A 296 17.79 20.35 -8.11
C PHE A 296 18.27 20.24 -6.67
N THR A 297 18.79 19.09 -6.24
CA THR A 297 19.29 18.87 -4.87
C THR A 297 20.78 18.56 -4.91
N VAL A 298 21.59 19.46 -4.36
CA VAL A 298 23.04 19.47 -4.59
C VAL A 298 23.84 19.59 -3.29
N PRO A 299 25.08 19.06 -3.24
CA PRO A 299 26.00 19.30 -2.14
C PRO A 299 26.61 20.71 -2.21
N LEU A 300 27.32 21.12 -1.16
CA LEU A 300 27.95 22.43 -1.08
C LEU A 300 28.97 22.66 -2.20
N SER A 301 29.78 21.65 -2.54
CA SER A 301 30.75 21.75 -3.65
C SER A 301 30.15 22.19 -4.98
N THR A 302 28.91 21.78 -5.28
CA THR A 302 28.22 22.22 -6.51
C THR A 302 27.75 23.66 -6.40
N VAL A 303 27.32 24.09 -5.21
CA VAL A 303 26.94 25.48 -4.95
C VAL A 303 28.16 26.38 -5.18
N GLU A 304 29.30 26.03 -4.61
CA GLU A 304 30.55 26.78 -4.73
C GLU A 304 31.11 26.77 -6.16
N GLN A 305 31.10 25.61 -6.84
CA GLN A 305 31.59 25.48 -8.21
C GLN A 305 30.88 26.43 -9.19
N TYR A 306 29.57 26.63 -9.02
CA TYR A 306 28.73 27.42 -9.92
C TYR A 306 28.27 28.75 -9.30
N ASN A 307 28.81 29.14 -8.13
CA ASN A 307 28.43 30.36 -7.39
C ASN A 307 26.89 30.51 -7.23
N LEU A 308 26.24 29.46 -6.69
CA LEU A 308 24.78 29.34 -6.60
C LEU A 308 24.21 29.75 -5.24
N GLU A 309 24.97 30.40 -4.36
CA GLU A 309 24.59 30.68 -2.97
C GLU A 309 23.25 31.41 -2.86
N GLN A 310 23.01 32.38 -3.76
CA GLN A 310 21.76 33.15 -3.80
C GLN A 310 20.53 32.31 -4.20
N TYR A 311 20.73 31.20 -4.93
CA TYR A 311 19.68 30.30 -5.41
C TYR A 311 19.57 29.04 -4.55
N ALA A 312 20.55 28.76 -3.70
CA ALA A 312 20.57 27.63 -2.81
C ALA A 312 19.69 27.90 -1.57
N ARG A 313 18.85 26.94 -1.22
CA ARG A 313 18.03 26.94 -0.01
C ARG A 313 18.35 25.71 0.83
N PRO A 314 18.33 25.79 2.18
CA PRO A 314 18.55 24.62 3.02
C PRO A 314 17.58 23.49 2.67
N LEU A 315 18.07 22.26 2.58
CA LEU A 315 17.30 21.08 2.20
C LEU A 315 17.65 19.91 3.13
N VAL A 316 16.63 19.16 3.49
CA VAL A 316 16.73 17.78 3.95
C VAL A 316 16.12 16.86 2.90
N GLY A 317 16.96 16.09 2.21
CA GLY A 317 16.57 15.29 1.06
C GLY A 317 16.30 13.82 1.38
N ARG A 318 16.87 13.28 2.48
CA ARG A 318 16.80 11.86 2.83
C ARG A 318 16.60 11.66 4.33
N SER A 319 15.88 10.60 4.71
CA SER A 319 15.62 10.24 6.11
C SER A 319 16.88 10.03 6.94
N VAL A 320 17.95 9.49 6.34
CA VAL A 320 19.25 9.28 7.01
C VAL A 320 19.93 10.59 7.47
N GLN A 321 19.50 11.73 6.94
CA GLN A 321 20.02 13.06 7.32
C GLN A 321 19.33 13.61 8.58
N VAL A 322 18.23 13.00 9.03
CA VAL A 322 17.45 13.44 10.20
C VAL A 322 17.76 12.52 11.38
N PRO A 323 18.53 13.00 12.37
CA PRO A 323 18.93 12.15 13.48
C PRO A 323 17.82 11.95 14.52
N SER A 324 16.80 12.82 14.58
CA SER A 324 15.89 12.88 15.73
C SER A 324 14.49 13.45 15.44
N ALA A 325 13.68 13.68 16.48
CA ALA A 325 12.38 14.36 16.47
C ALA A 325 12.47 15.88 16.25
N ILE A 326 13.65 16.49 16.41
CA ILE A 326 13.91 17.87 16.02
C ILE A 326 15.05 17.89 15.00
N PHE A 327 14.84 18.52 13.85
CA PHE A 327 15.89 18.76 12.85
C PHE A 327 16.40 20.20 12.98
N THR A 328 17.58 20.34 13.59
CA THR A 328 18.17 21.64 13.93
C THR A 328 19.07 22.17 12.82
N GLU A 329 19.39 23.46 12.88
CA GLU A 329 20.41 24.06 12.00
C GLU A 329 21.77 23.36 12.14
N GLN A 330 22.14 22.92 13.35
CA GLN A 330 23.37 22.18 13.57
C GLN A 330 23.37 20.81 12.84
N ASP A 331 22.23 20.11 12.84
CA ASP A 331 22.07 18.86 12.08
C ASP A 331 22.22 19.11 10.57
N TRP A 332 21.64 20.20 10.06
CA TRP A 332 21.80 20.60 8.66
C TRP A 332 23.27 20.92 8.32
N GLN A 333 23.97 21.66 9.18
CA GLN A 333 25.39 21.99 8.97
C GLN A 333 26.28 20.74 8.99
N LEU A 334 26.02 19.77 9.87
CA LEU A 334 26.75 18.49 9.87
C LEU A 334 26.54 17.73 8.56
N ASN A 335 25.30 17.64 8.08
CA ASN A 335 25.00 17.04 6.78
C ASN A 335 25.71 17.78 5.63
N ARG A 336 25.79 19.11 5.71
CA ARG A 336 26.46 19.97 4.73
C ARG A 336 27.97 19.71 4.70
N GLN A 337 28.60 19.57 5.86
CA GLN A 337 30.03 19.21 5.99
C GLN A 337 30.35 17.81 5.44
N MET A 338 29.39 16.88 5.48
CA MET A 338 29.53 15.53 4.92
C MET A 338 29.28 15.48 3.40
N GLU A 339 29.22 16.62 2.71
CA GLU A 339 28.89 16.72 1.28
C GLU A 339 27.59 15.99 0.89
N ALA A 340 26.64 15.93 1.82
CA ALA A 340 25.30 15.45 1.49
C ALA A 340 24.55 16.50 0.67
N ARG A 341 23.58 16.07 -0.14
CA ARG A 341 22.68 16.96 -0.88
C ARG A 341 21.80 17.73 0.10
N THR A 342 22.24 18.92 0.45
CA THR A 342 21.71 19.77 1.52
C THR A 342 21.22 21.12 1.00
N HIS A 343 21.32 21.35 -0.30
CA HIS A 343 20.83 22.57 -0.94
C HIS A 343 19.80 22.22 -2.02
N LEU A 344 18.64 22.85 -1.94
CA LEU A 344 17.66 22.90 -3.02
C LEU A 344 17.94 24.13 -3.88
N LEU A 345 18.13 23.94 -5.17
CA LEU A 345 18.31 25.03 -6.13
C LEU A 345 16.93 25.58 -6.53
N ALA A 346 16.69 26.85 -6.18
CA ALA A 346 15.49 27.59 -6.48
C ALA A 346 15.83 28.74 -7.45
N PHE A 347 15.69 28.47 -8.74
CA PHE A 347 15.96 29.46 -9.79
C PHE A 347 14.75 30.35 -10.07
N PRO A 348 14.95 31.65 -10.34
CA PRO A 348 13.92 32.53 -10.89
C PRO A 348 13.76 32.30 -12.41
N LYS A 349 12.99 33.18 -13.07
CA LYS A 349 12.93 33.22 -14.53
C LYS A 349 14.31 33.51 -15.13
N MET A 350 14.57 32.99 -16.34
CA MET A 350 15.86 33.17 -17.02
C MET A 350 16.25 34.64 -17.19
N GLN A 351 15.27 35.52 -17.40
CA GLN A 351 15.46 36.97 -17.51
C GLN A 351 15.98 37.61 -16.20
N ASP A 352 15.61 37.06 -15.04
CA ASP A 352 15.91 37.61 -13.72
C ASP A 352 17.24 37.08 -13.14
N LEU A 353 17.94 36.20 -13.87
CA LEU A 353 19.25 35.66 -13.46
C LEU A 353 20.40 36.69 -13.50
N ASN A 354 20.12 37.98 -13.74
CA ASN A 354 20.96 39.17 -13.48
C ASN A 354 22.48 39.01 -13.66
N GLY A 355 22.93 38.36 -14.75
CA GLY A 355 24.36 38.22 -15.04
C GLY A 355 25.08 37.11 -14.26
N SER A 356 24.37 36.27 -13.51
CA SER A 356 24.94 35.09 -12.86
C SER A 356 25.36 34.05 -13.91
N VAL A 357 26.65 34.10 -14.27
CA VAL A 357 27.26 33.21 -15.27
C VAL A 357 27.13 31.75 -14.83
N GLY A 358 27.51 31.44 -13.58
CA GLY A 358 27.49 30.07 -13.08
C GLY A 358 26.09 29.45 -13.01
N ALA A 359 25.05 30.22 -12.66
CA ALA A 359 23.67 29.71 -12.71
C ALA A 359 23.22 29.40 -14.13
N ARG A 360 23.55 30.26 -15.11
CA ARG A 360 23.24 30.01 -16.52
C ARG A 360 24.00 28.81 -17.08
N GLU A 361 25.28 28.66 -16.74
CA GLU A 361 26.08 27.49 -17.09
C GLU A 361 25.50 26.20 -16.49
N TYR A 362 25.08 26.24 -15.23
CA TYR A 362 24.47 25.10 -14.56
C TYR A 362 23.13 24.69 -15.22
N ILE A 363 22.28 25.66 -15.56
CA ILE A 363 21.03 25.42 -16.26
C ILE A 363 21.30 24.85 -17.66
N ALA A 364 22.23 25.45 -18.43
CA ALA A 364 22.60 24.96 -19.76
C ALA A 364 23.11 23.52 -19.72
N LYS A 365 23.91 23.14 -18.70
CA LYS A 365 24.32 21.76 -18.46
C LYS A 365 23.12 20.82 -18.22
N GLY A 366 22.09 21.28 -17.53
CA GLY A 366 20.84 20.52 -17.36
C GLY A 366 20.10 20.29 -18.69
N GLU A 367 20.15 21.25 -19.60
CA GLU A 367 19.56 21.12 -20.96
C GLU A 367 20.36 20.16 -21.83
N GLU A 368 21.69 20.20 -21.75
CA GLU A 368 22.58 19.23 -22.42
C GLU A 368 22.31 17.79 -21.93
N GLN A 369 21.98 17.64 -20.64
CA GLN A 369 21.59 16.37 -20.03
C GLN A 369 20.11 16.00 -20.25
N GLU A 370 19.38 16.75 -21.08
CA GLU A 370 17.97 16.56 -21.39
C GLU A 370 17.02 16.57 -20.17
N ILE A 371 17.45 17.17 -19.05
CA ILE A 371 16.64 17.27 -17.82
C ILE A 371 15.35 18.07 -18.10
N ASN A 372 15.44 19.07 -18.96
CA ASN A 372 14.32 19.86 -19.45
C ASN A 372 13.26 19.03 -20.21
N LYS A 373 13.64 17.91 -20.83
CA LYS A 373 12.71 17.02 -21.55
C LYS A 373 11.96 16.07 -20.63
N GLY A 374 12.38 15.93 -19.37
CA GLY A 374 11.72 15.10 -18.37
C GLY A 374 10.25 15.52 -18.16
N TYR A 375 9.34 14.55 -17.97
CA TYR A 375 7.89 14.79 -17.96
C TYR A 375 7.45 15.98 -17.10
N LYS A 376 7.92 16.09 -15.85
CA LYS A 376 7.56 17.18 -14.94
C LYS A 376 8.23 18.51 -15.30
N CYS A 377 9.43 18.49 -15.86
CA CYS A 377 10.16 19.69 -16.27
C CYS A 377 9.54 20.29 -17.54
N ARG A 378 9.22 19.45 -18.53
CA ARG A 378 8.69 19.86 -19.85
C ARG A 378 7.31 20.52 -19.80
N ILE A 379 6.51 20.21 -18.78
CA ILE A 379 5.15 20.78 -18.64
C ILE A 379 5.13 22.13 -17.90
N ARG A 380 6.29 22.66 -17.47
CA ARG A 380 6.41 23.97 -16.83
C ARG A 380 6.58 25.06 -17.89
N GLU A 381 6.21 26.30 -17.56
CA GLU A 381 6.47 27.47 -18.40
C GLU A 381 7.97 27.64 -18.66
N GLU A 382 8.77 27.63 -17.58
CA GLU A 382 10.23 27.54 -17.62
C GLU A 382 10.67 26.31 -16.80
N TRP A 383 11.39 25.40 -17.44
CA TRP A 383 11.61 24.04 -16.93
C TRP A 383 12.39 24.01 -15.60
N GLN A 384 13.29 24.98 -15.40
CA GLN A 384 14.14 25.10 -14.22
C GLN A 384 13.42 25.63 -12.97
N ILE A 385 12.22 26.21 -13.13
CA ILE A 385 11.47 26.77 -12.02
C ILE A 385 10.73 25.65 -11.30
N VAL A 386 11.15 25.34 -10.08
CA VAL A 386 10.50 24.33 -9.24
C VAL A 386 9.25 24.93 -8.59
N PRO A 387 8.05 24.35 -8.77
CA PRO A 387 6.82 24.87 -8.19
C PRO A 387 6.70 24.56 -6.69
N SER A 388 5.81 25.28 -6.00
CA SER A 388 5.41 25.01 -4.60
C SER A 388 6.57 25.03 -3.59
N LEU A 389 7.53 25.94 -3.77
CA LEU A 389 8.65 26.15 -2.84
C LEU A 389 8.14 26.81 -1.56
N ARG A 390 7.86 26.00 -0.52
CA ARG A 390 7.58 26.48 0.83
C ARG A 390 8.25 25.60 1.87
N VAL A 391 8.65 26.22 2.97
CA VAL A 391 9.06 25.55 4.21
C VAL A 391 7.80 25.12 4.96
N SER A 392 7.92 24.12 5.82
CA SER A 392 6.86 23.64 6.70
C SER A 392 7.36 23.57 8.13
N ASP A 393 6.45 23.64 9.10
CA ASP A 393 6.78 23.69 10.52
C ASP A 393 7.38 22.36 11.00
N ALA A 394 6.86 21.25 10.46
CA ALA A 394 7.35 19.91 10.70
C ALA A 394 7.45 19.09 9.40
N LEU A 395 8.05 17.92 9.50
CA LEU A 395 8.27 16.94 8.44
C LEU A 395 7.76 15.58 8.91
N PHE A 396 7.14 14.82 8.02
CA PHE A 396 6.79 13.43 8.29
C PHE A 396 7.49 12.52 7.28
N ILE A 397 8.26 11.55 7.76
CA ILE A 397 8.99 10.65 6.85
C ILE A 397 7.98 9.79 6.08
N ARG A 398 8.05 9.83 4.75
CA ARG A 398 7.12 9.11 3.89
C ARG A 398 7.34 7.60 3.91
N ARG A 399 8.60 7.15 3.91
CA ARG A 399 9.00 5.74 3.87
C ARG A 399 9.86 5.40 5.06
N ASN A 400 9.37 4.49 5.88
CA ASN A 400 9.88 4.21 7.21
C ASN A 400 10.33 2.75 7.31
N ASN A 401 11.43 2.53 8.03
CA ASN A 401 11.89 1.19 8.36
C ASN A 401 11.37 0.79 9.74
N ILE A 402 11.95 1.29 10.83
CA ILE A 402 11.58 0.84 12.18
C ILE A 402 10.20 1.38 12.58
N TYR A 403 10.04 2.71 12.58
CA TYR A 403 8.80 3.41 12.89
C TYR A 403 8.77 4.75 12.15
N PRO A 404 7.58 5.34 11.88
CA PRO A 404 7.52 6.66 11.27
C PRO A 404 7.90 7.78 12.22
N LYS A 405 8.39 8.89 11.66
CA LYS A 405 8.85 10.03 12.47
C LYS A 405 8.13 11.30 12.04
N LEU A 406 7.54 11.98 13.02
CA LEU A 406 7.12 13.37 12.95
C LEU A 406 8.24 14.24 13.54
N ILE A 407 8.77 15.17 12.75
CA ILE A 407 10.01 15.88 13.06
C ILE A 407 9.77 17.39 12.98
N ILE A 408 10.13 18.14 14.02
CA ILE A 408 10.12 19.61 13.98
C ILE A 408 11.23 20.10 13.03
N ASN A 409 10.90 21.02 12.13
CA ASN A 409 11.82 21.59 11.14
C ASN A 409 12.41 22.92 11.62
N GLU A 410 13.20 22.88 12.69
CA GLU A 410 13.83 24.08 13.25
C GLU A 410 14.87 24.69 12.30
N ALA A 411 15.53 23.87 11.47
CA ALA A 411 16.47 24.33 10.45
C ALA A 411 15.81 25.14 9.31
N GLY A 412 14.47 25.20 9.24
CA GLY A 412 13.77 25.83 8.14
C GLY A 412 14.09 25.20 6.77
N ALA A 413 14.41 23.91 6.75
CA ALA A 413 14.84 23.20 5.56
C ALA A 413 13.66 22.84 4.66
N TYR A 414 13.87 22.91 3.36
CA TYR A 414 12.95 22.37 2.35
C TYR A 414 13.06 20.83 2.32
N THR A 415 12.01 20.16 1.86
CA THR A 415 12.02 18.72 1.61
C THR A 415 11.50 18.39 0.23
N THR A 416 12.04 17.32 -0.36
CA THR A 416 11.48 16.68 -1.56
C THR A 416 10.39 15.68 -1.22
N ASP A 417 9.88 14.93 -2.20
CA ASP A 417 8.86 13.89 -2.04
C ASP A 417 9.28 12.66 -1.20
N THR A 418 10.43 12.74 -0.54
CA THR A 418 10.97 11.80 0.45
C THR A 418 10.39 12.00 1.84
N MET A 419 9.91 13.21 2.16
CA MET A 419 9.15 13.51 3.38
C MET A 419 7.96 14.39 3.03
N HIS A 420 6.88 14.22 3.79
CA HIS A 420 5.75 15.12 3.73
C HIS A 420 6.04 16.38 4.54
N ARG A 421 5.46 17.49 4.07
CA ARG A 421 5.43 18.76 4.76
C ARG A 421 4.24 18.76 5.71
N VAL A 422 4.47 19.14 6.96
CA VAL A 422 3.44 19.21 7.99
C VAL A 422 3.31 20.66 8.42
N THR A 423 2.11 21.22 8.30
CA THR A 423 1.77 22.57 8.75
C THR A 423 0.84 22.48 9.95
N VAL A 424 1.27 23.05 11.07
CA VAL A 424 0.53 23.00 12.34
C VAL A 424 -0.62 24.00 12.29
N LEU A 425 -1.80 23.58 12.74
CA LEU A 425 -2.99 24.42 12.79
C LEU A 425 -2.98 25.28 14.07
N ALA A 426 -3.74 26.38 14.06
CA ALA A 426 -3.72 27.36 15.14
C ALA A 426 -4.22 26.84 16.51
N ASN A 427 -4.90 25.69 16.53
CA ASN A 427 -5.38 25.02 17.73
C ASN A 427 -4.34 24.07 18.37
N ALA A 428 -3.15 23.94 17.78
CA ALA A 428 -2.10 23.04 18.26
C ALA A 428 -0.77 23.76 18.47
N GLU A 429 -0.02 23.32 19.47
CA GLU A 429 1.35 23.73 19.70
C GLU A 429 2.29 22.64 19.16
N ILE A 430 3.33 23.05 18.41
CA ILE A 430 4.17 22.12 17.64
C ILE A 430 4.92 21.13 18.54
N THR A 431 5.44 21.57 19.69
CA THR A 431 6.20 20.68 20.58
C THR A 431 5.30 19.64 21.23
N ALA A 432 4.11 20.04 21.67
CA ALA A 432 3.07 19.15 22.18
C ALA A 432 2.60 18.18 21.09
N LEU A 433 2.35 18.66 19.87
CA LEU A 433 1.94 17.83 18.73
C LEU A 433 3.00 16.76 18.41
N THR A 434 4.27 17.16 18.31
CA THR A 434 5.37 16.24 18.02
C THR A 434 5.55 15.22 19.14
N ALA A 435 5.53 15.64 20.41
CA ALA A 435 5.63 14.71 21.53
C ALA A 435 4.45 13.73 21.60
N SER A 436 3.23 14.23 21.35
CA SER A 436 2.00 13.42 21.37
C SER A 436 2.03 12.28 20.36
N TYR A 437 2.80 12.40 19.27
CA TYR A 437 2.91 11.35 18.25
C TYR A 437 3.67 10.11 18.72
N TYR A 438 4.62 10.25 19.65
CA TYR A 438 5.50 9.16 20.06
C TYR A 438 4.89 8.34 21.21
N ASN A 439 3.85 7.57 20.91
CA ASN A 439 3.20 6.62 21.83
C ASN A 439 2.75 5.36 21.08
N SER A 440 2.48 4.26 21.78
CA SER A 440 2.18 2.97 21.14
C SER A 440 0.89 2.99 20.32
N LEU A 441 -0.13 3.75 20.74
CA LEU A 441 -1.40 3.86 19.99
C LEU A 441 -1.18 4.57 18.64
N SER A 442 -0.50 5.71 18.63
CA SER A 442 -0.21 6.43 17.37
C SER A 442 0.69 5.62 16.44
N LEU A 443 1.65 4.87 16.97
CA LEU A 443 2.49 3.98 16.15
C LEU A 443 1.71 2.76 15.62
N ALA A 444 0.80 2.19 16.41
CA ALA A 444 -0.11 1.14 15.96
C ALA A 444 -0.98 1.65 14.79
N PHE A 445 -1.61 2.81 14.93
CA PHE A 445 -2.40 3.43 13.86
C PHE A 445 -1.56 3.78 12.65
N ALA A 446 -0.29 4.16 12.81
CA ALA A 446 0.59 4.39 11.67
C ALA A 446 0.84 3.11 10.85
N GLU A 447 0.95 1.93 11.48
CA GLU A 447 1.05 0.63 10.79
C GLU A 447 -0.25 0.26 10.07
N ILE A 448 -1.40 0.53 10.70
CA ILE A 448 -2.73 0.25 10.13
C ILE A 448 -3.02 1.17 8.93
N CYS A 449 -2.80 2.48 9.10
CA CYS A 449 -3.02 3.50 8.09
C CYS A 449 -1.96 3.45 6.99
N GLY A 450 -0.78 2.90 7.23
CA GLY A 450 0.29 2.83 6.25
C GLY A 450 0.10 1.74 5.20
N ARG A 451 1.07 1.65 4.31
CA ARG A 451 1.19 0.65 3.26
C ARG A 451 2.49 -0.10 3.45
N SER A 452 2.39 -1.39 3.71
CA SER A 452 3.55 -2.27 3.73
C SER A 452 3.99 -2.59 2.31
N HIS A 453 5.27 -2.46 2.04
CA HIS A 453 5.91 -2.91 0.81
C HIS A 453 6.99 -3.96 1.13
N GLY A 454 7.32 -4.78 0.14
CA GLY A 454 8.41 -5.75 0.25
C GLY A 454 9.71 -5.12 0.74
N GLY A 455 10.51 -5.88 1.48
CA GLY A 455 11.71 -5.35 2.16
C GLY A 455 11.43 -4.68 3.51
N GLY A 456 10.18 -4.73 3.99
CA GLY A 456 9.78 -4.23 5.30
C GLY A 456 9.62 -2.71 5.37
N VAL A 457 9.30 -2.04 4.27
CA VAL A 457 9.11 -0.57 4.24
C VAL A 457 7.65 -0.22 4.52
N LEU A 458 7.42 0.70 5.47
CA LEU A 458 6.11 1.33 5.70
C LEU A 458 6.04 2.67 4.97
N GLU A 459 5.16 2.78 3.98
CA GLU A 459 4.86 4.02 3.29
C GLU A 459 3.54 4.62 3.77
N LEU A 460 3.53 5.89 4.17
CA LEU A 460 2.30 6.63 4.45
C LEU A 460 2.15 7.77 3.46
N MET A 461 0.96 7.94 2.90
CA MET A 461 0.54 9.11 2.11
C MET A 461 -0.03 10.20 3.02
N PRO A 462 -0.10 11.47 2.60
CA PRO A 462 -0.55 12.56 3.47
C PRO A 462 -1.87 12.31 4.21
N ASN A 463 -2.92 11.91 3.48
CA ASN A 463 -4.21 11.59 4.09
C ASN A 463 -4.10 10.41 5.08
N GLU A 464 -3.21 9.44 4.85
CA GLU A 464 -3.00 8.32 5.78
C GLU A 464 -2.28 8.77 7.06
N VAL A 465 -1.43 9.80 6.98
CA VAL A 465 -0.80 10.43 8.15
C VAL A 465 -1.84 11.22 8.95
N GLU A 466 -2.73 11.94 8.27
CA GLU A 466 -3.80 12.72 8.90
C GLU A 466 -4.81 11.85 9.67
N GLU A 467 -4.98 10.58 9.27
CA GLU A 467 -5.88 9.63 9.92
C GLU A 467 -5.30 8.94 11.17
N ILE A 468 -4.02 9.16 11.50
CA ILE A 468 -3.40 8.57 12.69
C ILE A 468 -4.06 9.12 13.95
N LEU A 469 -4.53 8.25 14.85
CA LEU A 469 -4.99 8.66 16.17
C LEU A 469 -3.84 9.26 16.98
N LEU A 470 -4.07 10.44 17.51
CA LEU A 470 -3.07 11.26 18.18
C LEU A 470 -3.62 11.76 19.52
N PRO A 471 -3.21 11.17 20.66
CA PRO A 471 -3.60 11.62 22.00
C PRO A 471 -2.92 12.97 22.35
N TYR A 472 -3.39 14.03 21.71
CA TYR A 472 -2.85 15.38 21.88
C TYR A 472 -3.21 15.97 23.24
N HIS A 473 -2.20 16.47 23.94
CA HIS A 473 -2.37 17.28 25.14
C HIS A 473 -1.25 18.31 25.22
N ALA A 474 -1.56 19.56 25.60
CA ALA A 474 -0.57 20.65 25.64
C ALA A 474 0.63 20.34 26.54
N ASN A 475 0.41 19.67 27.68
CA ASN A 475 1.49 19.29 28.60
C ASN A 475 2.44 18.22 28.04
N ASN A 476 2.10 17.56 26.92
CA ASN A 476 3.03 16.62 26.27
C ASN A 476 4.29 17.33 25.77
N ALA A 477 4.25 18.65 25.57
CA ALA A 477 5.42 19.47 25.23
C ALA A 477 6.62 19.24 26.17
N GLU A 478 6.36 18.96 27.46
CA GLU A 478 7.39 18.69 28.46
C GLU A 478 8.24 17.45 28.15
N LEU A 479 7.70 16.49 27.39
CA LEU A 479 8.37 15.24 27.03
C LEU A 479 9.33 15.40 25.84
N LEU A 480 9.13 16.40 24.98
CA LEU A 480 9.86 16.50 23.72
C LEU A 480 11.39 16.54 23.90
N PRO A 481 11.97 17.30 24.86
CA PRO A 481 13.42 17.31 25.06
C PRO A 481 13.98 15.93 25.39
N GLU A 482 13.25 15.12 26.17
CA GLU A 482 13.68 13.77 26.51
C GLU A 482 13.53 12.81 25.32
N ILE A 483 12.40 12.87 24.61
CA ILE A 483 12.17 12.09 23.39
C ILE A 483 13.29 12.36 22.37
N ASP A 484 13.58 13.64 22.10
CA ASP A 484 14.62 14.05 21.16
C ASP A 484 16.01 13.53 21.60
N ARG A 485 16.35 13.66 22.88
CA ARG A 485 17.61 13.14 23.43
C ARG A 485 17.75 11.62 23.23
N LEU A 486 16.70 10.85 23.51
CA LEU A 486 16.72 9.39 23.40
C LEU A 486 16.78 8.92 21.94
N ILE A 487 16.04 9.56 21.03
CA ILE A 487 16.12 9.23 19.59
C ILE A 487 17.52 9.55 19.05
N ARG A 488 18.13 10.69 19.41
CA ARG A 488 19.52 11.02 19.03
C ARG A 488 20.52 10.00 19.53
N ALA A 489 20.32 9.50 20.76
CA ALA A 489 21.14 8.45 21.34
C ALA A 489 20.94 7.08 20.70
N ARG A 490 20.00 6.95 19.73
CA ARG A 490 19.60 5.69 19.10
C ARG A 490 19.10 4.66 20.12
N THR A 491 18.49 5.13 21.20
CA THR A 491 17.79 4.30 22.17
C THR A 491 16.70 3.49 21.45
N ASP A 492 16.46 2.27 21.92
CA ASP A 492 15.36 1.46 21.42
C ASP A 492 14.04 2.20 21.63
N ILE A 493 13.21 2.26 20.58
CA ILE A 493 11.93 2.98 20.64
C ILE A 493 11.03 2.46 21.76
N ARG A 494 11.13 1.18 22.15
CA ARG A 494 10.35 0.61 23.25
C ARG A 494 10.64 1.30 24.58
N GLU A 495 11.88 1.65 24.87
CA GLU A 495 12.25 2.38 26.08
C GLU A 495 11.66 3.80 26.09
N ILE A 496 11.56 4.43 24.91
CA ILE A 496 10.90 5.73 24.76
C ILE A 496 9.39 5.60 25.02
N LEU A 497 8.78 4.54 24.48
CA LEU A 497 7.35 4.26 24.63
C LEU A 497 6.96 3.91 26.07
N GLU A 498 7.85 3.26 26.85
CA GLU A 498 7.61 3.04 28.29
C GLU A 498 7.39 4.36 29.04
N ILE A 499 8.19 5.39 28.73
CA ILE A 499 8.08 6.73 29.33
C ILE A 499 6.83 7.44 28.79
N THR A 500 6.70 7.49 27.47
CA THR A 500 5.64 8.29 26.84
C THR A 500 4.26 7.70 27.02
N ASN A 501 4.10 6.36 27.04
CA ASN A 501 2.79 5.75 27.29
C ASN A 501 2.26 6.04 28.70
N GLN A 502 3.13 6.05 29.71
CA GLN A 502 2.72 6.41 31.07
C GLN A 502 2.24 7.87 31.12
N ARG A 503 2.96 8.80 30.51
CA ARG A 503 2.54 10.22 30.55
C ARG A 503 1.37 10.54 29.61
N ILE A 504 1.43 10.06 28.38
CA ILE A 504 0.48 10.43 27.32
C ILE A 504 -0.80 9.62 27.44
N LEU A 505 -0.71 8.28 27.46
CA LEU A 505 -1.90 7.42 27.44
C LEU A 505 -2.52 7.29 28.83
N ARG A 506 -1.71 7.03 29.87
CA ARG A 506 -2.23 6.82 31.23
C ARG A 506 -2.60 8.14 31.92
N ASP A 507 -1.65 9.04 32.13
CA ASP A 507 -1.89 10.22 32.96
C ASP A 507 -2.84 11.22 32.29
N ASN A 508 -2.68 11.48 30.98
CA ASN A 508 -3.44 12.51 30.27
C ASN A 508 -4.75 11.99 29.65
N PHE A 509 -4.80 10.72 29.23
CA PHE A 509 -5.96 10.12 28.55
C PHE A 509 -6.64 9.00 29.34
N GLY A 510 -6.14 8.65 30.53
CA GLY A 510 -6.81 7.73 31.45
C GLY A 510 -6.77 6.25 31.04
N PHE A 511 -5.89 5.85 30.11
CA PHE A 511 -5.81 4.46 29.68
C PHE A 511 -5.36 3.57 30.84
N THR A 512 -6.00 2.41 30.94
CA THR A 512 -5.56 1.36 31.86
C THR A 512 -4.25 0.72 31.38
N GLU A 513 -3.52 0.09 32.30
CA GLU A 513 -2.33 -0.71 31.97
C GLU A 513 -2.62 -1.80 30.93
N ALA A 514 -3.84 -2.37 30.95
CA ALA A 514 -4.26 -3.36 29.97
C ALA A 514 -4.40 -2.76 28.58
N GLN A 515 -5.05 -1.60 28.44
CA GLN A 515 -5.21 -0.90 27.16
C GLN A 515 -3.86 -0.43 26.60
N ILE A 516 -2.94 0.03 27.45
CA ILE A 516 -1.59 0.42 27.02
C ILE A 516 -0.83 -0.79 26.48
N LYS A 517 -0.87 -1.92 27.20
CA LYS A 517 -0.27 -3.18 26.73
C LYS A 517 -0.89 -3.66 25.42
N LEU A 518 -2.20 -3.49 25.26
CA LEU A 518 -2.90 -3.86 24.04
C LEU A 518 -2.45 -3.01 22.85
N ALA A 519 -2.42 -1.68 23.00
CA ALA A 519 -1.89 -0.77 21.97
C ALA A 519 -0.44 -1.08 21.60
N ASP A 520 0.40 -1.40 22.58
CA ASP A 520 1.80 -1.79 22.36
C ASP A 520 1.92 -3.15 21.65
N SER A 521 1.14 -4.14 22.07
CA SER A 521 1.08 -5.46 21.42
C SER A 521 0.67 -5.35 19.96
N ILE A 522 -0.35 -4.54 19.66
CA ILE A 522 -0.83 -4.28 18.29
C ILE A 522 0.30 -3.69 17.45
N TRP A 523 0.96 -2.63 17.92
CA TRP A 523 2.07 -2.02 17.19
C TRP A 523 3.21 -3.03 16.96
N GLN A 524 3.60 -3.79 17.99
CA GLN A 524 4.65 -4.81 17.88
C GLN A 524 4.28 -5.91 16.89
N LYS A 525 3.04 -6.42 16.90
CA LYS A 525 2.54 -7.45 15.99
C LYS A 525 2.61 -6.97 14.54
N LEU A 526 2.06 -5.79 14.24
CA LEU A 526 2.02 -5.23 12.89
C LEU A 526 3.43 -4.86 12.37
N SER A 527 4.24 -4.19 13.20
CA SER A 527 5.59 -3.75 12.81
C SER A 527 6.54 -4.93 12.64
N SER A 528 6.50 -5.94 13.53
CA SER A 528 7.33 -7.15 13.43
C SER A 528 6.99 -7.94 12.18
N ARG A 529 5.69 -8.10 11.87
CA ARG A 529 5.24 -8.74 10.63
C ARG A 529 5.88 -8.07 9.42
N ARG A 530 5.74 -6.75 9.32
CA ARG A 530 6.30 -5.96 8.21
C ARG A 530 7.83 -6.10 8.14
N LEU A 531 8.53 -5.91 9.26
CA LEU A 531 9.99 -5.95 9.32
C LEU A 531 10.57 -7.33 8.98
N ASN A 532 9.87 -8.41 9.31
CA ASN A 532 10.31 -9.77 8.99
C ASN A 532 10.28 -10.07 7.48
N ARG A 533 9.49 -9.34 6.69
CA ARG A 533 9.50 -9.44 5.22
C ARG A 533 10.75 -8.85 4.55
N GLY A 534 11.59 -8.14 5.31
CA GLY A 534 12.87 -7.60 4.84
C GLY A 534 14.08 -8.51 5.10
N LYS A 535 13.87 -9.64 5.78
CA LYS A 535 14.89 -10.66 6.07
C LYS A 535 14.75 -11.82 5.10
#